data_AF-I2F1K9-F1
#
_entry.id   AF-I2F1K9-F1
#
_cell.length_a   1.000
_cell.length_b   1.000
_cell.length_c   1.000
_cell.angle_alpha   90.00
_cell.angle_beta   90.00
_cell.angle_gamma   90.00
#
_symmetry.space_group_name_H-M   'P 1'
#
loop_
_entity.id
_entity.type
_entity.pdbx_description
1 polymer ?
#
loop_
_entity_poly.entity_id
_entity_poly.type
_entity_poly.pdbx_seq_one_letter_code
_entity_poly.pdbx_strand_id
1 'polypeptide(L)'
;MLLAVGSTSRGTDTHWSDLEMLMITKEEVPKKTFLKGLVPVTTNSITEKILCGILEEPGVEWPFYAGLVKNLVVLEGDASKPEQYYDLARSVPEEKFRRALKENLSELVFESCGRIFSCIARKRYEDVYCAVIETLLEMKTVLCLLKCTHVNHDYFEGLQESFKFRKLPERYPVLATRLWRSRSPFDIANYSRDLFRNYLSLLREERLLQK
;
A
#
# COMPACT_ATOMS: atom_id res chain seq x y z
N MET A 1 12.14 -10.14 -18.40
CA MET A 1 12.63 -10.71 -17.12
C MET A 1 11.45 -11.28 -16.36
N LEU A 2 11.57 -12.50 -15.83
CA LEU A 2 10.56 -13.17 -15.01
C LEU A 2 11.03 -13.23 -13.56
N LEU A 3 10.12 -12.91 -12.65
CA LEU A 3 10.39 -12.73 -11.24
C LEU A 3 9.34 -13.44 -10.40
N ALA A 4 9.75 -14.06 -9.30
CA ALA A 4 8.81 -14.47 -8.25
C ALA A 4 8.45 -13.25 -7.40
N VAL A 5 7.18 -13.18 -6.97
CA VAL A 5 6.67 -12.13 -6.09
C VAL A 5 5.89 -12.73 -4.91
N GLY A 6 5.43 -11.87 -4.00
CA GLY A 6 4.56 -12.27 -2.91
C GLY A 6 5.24 -13.12 -1.84
N SER A 7 4.48 -14.02 -1.21
CA SER A 7 4.98 -14.87 -0.11
C SER A 7 6.11 -15.80 -0.57
N THR A 8 6.06 -16.26 -1.81
CA THR A 8 7.09 -17.14 -2.42
C THR A 8 8.44 -16.43 -2.51
N SER A 9 8.48 -15.15 -2.94
CA SER A 9 9.75 -14.43 -3.05
C SER A 9 10.36 -14.07 -1.70
N ARG A 10 9.53 -13.99 -0.65
CA ARG A 10 9.93 -13.71 0.73
C ARG A 10 10.26 -14.96 1.56
N GLY A 11 10.01 -16.17 1.03
CA GLY A 11 10.16 -17.42 1.77
C GLY A 11 9.19 -17.57 2.94
N THR A 12 8.02 -16.94 2.85
CA THR A 12 6.93 -17.03 3.84
C THR A 12 5.69 -17.74 3.28
N ASP A 13 5.85 -18.44 2.15
CA ASP A 13 4.79 -19.22 1.52
C ASP A 13 4.37 -20.42 2.37
N THR A 14 3.13 -20.84 2.15
CA THR A 14 2.53 -22.01 2.78
C THR A 14 2.03 -22.96 1.70
N HIS A 15 1.59 -24.15 2.10
CA HIS A 15 0.99 -25.13 1.17
C HIS A 15 -0.27 -24.61 0.44
N TRP A 16 -0.84 -23.49 0.90
CA TRP A 16 -2.02 -22.83 0.34
C TRP A 16 -1.70 -21.53 -0.41
N SER A 17 -0.43 -21.11 -0.41
CA SER A 17 -0.02 -19.92 -1.15
C SER A 17 -0.19 -20.14 -2.65
N ASP A 18 -0.67 -19.11 -3.32
CA ASP A 18 -0.60 -19.02 -4.76
C ASP A 18 0.84 -18.76 -5.23
N LEU A 19 1.10 -19.09 -6.48
CA LEU A 19 2.34 -18.73 -7.15
C LEU A 19 2.08 -17.50 -8.01
N GLU A 20 2.54 -16.36 -7.52
CA GLU A 20 2.53 -15.12 -8.27
C GLU A 20 3.90 -14.84 -8.90
N MET A 21 3.88 -14.48 -10.17
CA MET A 21 5.06 -14.07 -10.92
C MET A 21 4.81 -12.73 -11.62
N LEU A 22 5.86 -11.92 -11.72
CA LEU A 22 5.87 -10.69 -12.48
C LEU A 22 6.81 -10.83 -13.67
N MET A 23 6.32 -10.52 -14.86
CA MET A 23 7.12 -10.34 -16.06
C MET A 23 7.34 -8.85 -16.31
N ILE A 24 8.60 -8.43 -16.33
CA ILE A 24 8.99 -7.10 -16.83
C ILE A 24 9.40 -7.26 -18.29
N THR A 25 8.67 -6.60 -19.18
CA THR A 25 8.76 -6.78 -20.64
C THR A 25 8.98 -5.44 -21.36
N LYS A 26 9.40 -5.49 -22.63
CA LYS A 26 9.49 -4.27 -23.46
C LYS A 26 8.13 -3.85 -24.02
N GLU A 27 7.29 -4.84 -24.31
CA GLU A 27 5.96 -4.68 -24.89
C GLU A 27 4.92 -5.29 -23.95
N GLU A 28 3.66 -4.85 -24.09
CA GLU A 28 2.57 -5.39 -23.30
C GLU A 28 2.36 -6.88 -23.61
N VAL A 29 2.24 -7.67 -22.55
CA VAL A 29 1.93 -9.08 -22.63
C VAL A 29 0.62 -9.30 -21.87
N PRO A 30 -0.27 -10.19 -22.34
CA PRO A 30 -1.48 -10.51 -21.59
C PRO A 30 -1.15 -11.24 -20.28
N LYS A 31 -1.88 -10.88 -19.21
CA LYS A 31 -1.89 -11.65 -17.95
C LYS A 31 -2.25 -13.11 -18.25
N LYS A 32 -1.54 -14.04 -17.61
CA LYS A 32 -1.88 -15.47 -17.64
C LYS A 32 -2.27 -15.94 -16.25
N THR A 33 -3.32 -16.73 -16.18
CA THR A 33 -3.79 -17.30 -14.91
C THR A 33 -4.32 -18.70 -15.18
N PHE A 34 -3.86 -19.66 -14.39
CA PHE A 34 -4.28 -21.05 -14.48
C PHE A 34 -4.12 -21.75 -13.12
N LEU A 35 -4.69 -22.95 -12.99
CA LEU A 35 -4.53 -23.79 -11.81
C LEU A 35 -3.54 -24.91 -12.10
N LYS A 36 -2.59 -25.13 -11.18
CA LYS A 36 -1.76 -26.33 -11.15
C LYS A 36 -2.21 -27.18 -9.97
N GLY A 37 -3.12 -28.12 -10.23
CA GLY A 37 -3.85 -28.80 -9.15
C GLY A 37 -4.79 -27.81 -8.44
N LEU A 38 -4.61 -27.64 -7.13
CA LEU A 38 -5.36 -26.66 -6.32
C LEU A 38 -4.61 -25.33 -6.13
N VAL A 39 -3.43 -25.17 -6.72
CA VAL A 39 -2.60 -23.97 -6.56
C VAL A 39 -2.88 -22.99 -7.70
N PRO A 40 -3.38 -21.77 -7.41
CA PRO A 40 -3.46 -20.70 -8.40
C PRO A 40 -2.07 -20.25 -8.83
N VAL A 41 -1.87 -20.13 -10.14
CA VAL A 41 -0.65 -19.60 -10.72
C VAL A 41 -1.01 -18.39 -11.57
N THR A 42 -0.45 -17.24 -11.21
CA THR A 42 -0.68 -15.98 -11.90
C THR A 42 0.63 -15.40 -12.41
N THR A 43 0.69 -15.10 -13.71
CA THR A 43 1.75 -14.30 -14.31
C THR A 43 1.17 -12.96 -14.70
N ASN A 44 1.51 -11.94 -13.91
CA ASN A 44 1.26 -10.55 -14.25
C ASN A 44 2.41 -10.02 -15.11
N SER A 45 2.16 -8.98 -15.90
CA SER A 45 3.19 -8.33 -16.69
C SER A 45 3.06 -6.82 -16.65
N ILE A 46 4.21 -6.15 -16.65
CA ILE A 46 4.34 -4.71 -16.72
C ILE A 46 5.45 -4.38 -17.70
N THR A 47 5.29 -3.33 -18.49
CA THR A 47 6.39 -2.89 -19.34
C THR A 47 7.44 -2.18 -18.50
N GLU A 48 8.72 -2.32 -18.86
CA GLU A 48 9.82 -1.61 -18.20
C GLU A 48 9.59 -0.10 -18.20
N LYS A 49 9.02 0.43 -19.30
CA LYS A 49 8.65 1.84 -19.42
C LYS A 49 7.63 2.27 -18.35
N ILE A 50 6.57 1.50 -18.15
CA ILE A 50 5.53 1.81 -17.14
C ILE A 50 6.14 1.68 -15.74
N LEU A 51 6.87 0.60 -15.46
CA LEU A 51 7.50 0.40 -14.16
C LEU A 51 8.44 1.55 -13.80
N CYS A 52 9.37 1.91 -14.68
CA CYS A 52 10.29 3.03 -14.45
C CYS A 52 9.53 4.34 -14.26
N GLY A 53 8.49 4.59 -15.07
CA GLY A 53 7.65 5.78 -14.92
C GLY A 53 6.99 5.87 -13.54
N ILE A 54 6.46 4.76 -13.01
CA ILE A 54 5.92 4.71 -11.65
C ILE A 54 7.03 5.00 -10.63
N LEU A 55 8.21 4.39 -10.77
CA LEU A 55 9.29 4.53 -9.78
C LEU A 55 9.94 5.92 -9.78
N GLU A 56 9.94 6.63 -10.90
CA GLU A 56 10.49 7.99 -11.06
C GLU A 56 9.50 9.10 -10.67
N GLU A 57 8.20 8.83 -10.77
CA GLU A 57 7.12 9.78 -10.50
C GLU A 57 6.14 9.18 -9.48
N PRO A 58 6.36 9.45 -8.17
CA PRO A 58 5.50 8.91 -7.13
C PRO A 58 4.03 9.26 -7.33
N GLY A 59 3.19 8.25 -7.22
CA GLY A 59 1.74 8.37 -7.08
C GLY A 59 1.25 7.41 -6.01
N VAL A 60 -0.06 7.19 -5.95
CA VAL A 60 -0.68 6.27 -4.96
C VAL A 60 -0.14 4.84 -5.05
N GLU A 61 0.29 4.42 -6.25
CA GLU A 61 0.84 3.08 -6.50
C GLU A 61 2.33 2.95 -6.16
N TRP A 62 3.05 4.06 -6.00
CA TRP A 62 4.51 4.04 -5.82
C TRP A 62 4.96 3.20 -4.62
N PRO A 63 4.33 3.29 -3.42
CA PRO A 63 4.75 2.48 -2.29
C PRO A 63 4.67 0.98 -2.55
N PHE A 64 3.68 0.55 -3.34
CA PHE A 64 3.56 -0.87 -3.72
C PHE A 64 4.71 -1.27 -4.64
N TYR A 65 4.93 -0.55 -5.74
CA TYR A 65 5.98 -0.92 -6.71
C TYR A 65 7.39 -0.79 -6.15
N ALA A 66 7.67 0.23 -5.33
CA ALA A 66 8.96 0.38 -4.67
C ALA A 66 9.25 -0.77 -3.68
N GLY A 67 8.23 -1.21 -2.93
CA GLY A 67 8.33 -2.40 -2.08
C GLY A 67 8.46 -3.68 -2.89
N LEU A 68 7.74 -3.79 -4.00
CA LEU A 68 7.78 -4.93 -4.90
C LEU A 68 9.19 -5.11 -5.47
N VAL A 69 9.78 -4.08 -6.08
CA VAL A 69 11.09 -4.19 -6.77
C VAL A 69 12.23 -4.54 -5.83
N LYS A 70 12.16 -4.11 -4.56
CA LYS A 70 13.13 -4.46 -3.53
C LYS A 70 13.14 -5.95 -3.17
N ASN A 71 12.00 -6.62 -3.31
CA ASN A 71 11.81 -8.00 -2.85
C ASN A 71 11.67 -9.01 -4.01
N LEU A 72 12.03 -8.61 -5.24
CA LEU A 72 11.97 -9.48 -6.40
C LEU A 72 13.05 -10.56 -6.34
N VAL A 73 12.66 -11.80 -6.60
CA VAL A 73 13.59 -12.90 -6.84
C VAL A 73 13.57 -13.21 -8.33
N VAL A 74 14.74 -13.10 -8.97
CA VAL A 74 14.88 -13.32 -10.42
C VAL A 74 14.84 -14.80 -10.73
N LEU A 75 13.85 -15.21 -11.52
CA LEU A 75 13.73 -16.59 -12.01
C LEU A 75 14.40 -16.74 -13.38
N GLU A 76 14.26 -15.73 -14.25
CA GLU A 76 14.83 -15.72 -15.60
C GLU A 76 15.11 -14.28 -16.08
N GLY A 77 16.31 -14.04 -16.61
CA GLY A 77 16.75 -12.74 -17.16
C GLY A 77 17.92 -12.12 -16.40
N ASP A 78 18.03 -10.79 -16.47
CA ASP A 78 19.15 -10.03 -15.90
C ASP A 78 19.01 -9.84 -14.39
N ALA A 79 19.88 -10.50 -13.62
CA ALA A 79 19.87 -10.47 -12.16
C ALA A 79 20.18 -9.08 -11.55
N SER A 80 20.76 -8.16 -12.32
CA SER A 80 21.11 -6.82 -11.83
C SER A 80 19.94 -5.81 -11.87
N LYS A 81 18.89 -6.12 -12.62
CA LYS A 81 17.76 -5.20 -12.86
C LYS A 81 16.96 -4.81 -11.62
N PRO A 82 16.61 -5.73 -10.68
CA PRO A 82 15.88 -5.34 -9.47
C PRO A 82 16.57 -4.24 -8.67
N GLU A 83 17.89 -4.32 -8.48
CA GLU A 83 18.65 -3.29 -7.77
C GLU A 83 18.63 -1.96 -8.55
N GLN A 84 18.78 -1.99 -9.87
CA GLN A 84 18.68 -0.77 -10.70
C GLN A 84 17.30 -0.08 -10.57
N TYR A 85 16.22 -0.86 -10.54
CA TYR A 85 14.88 -0.31 -10.31
C TYR A 85 14.72 0.24 -8.89
N TYR A 86 15.31 -0.43 -7.90
CA TYR A 86 15.24 0.03 -6.53
C TYR A 86 16.07 1.31 -6.31
N ASP A 87 17.24 1.43 -6.93
CA ASP A 87 18.04 2.66 -6.96
C ASP A 87 17.27 3.81 -7.60
N LEU A 88 16.53 3.54 -8.69
CA LEU A 88 15.65 4.51 -9.31
C LEU A 88 14.60 5.04 -8.33
N ALA A 89 13.90 4.14 -7.63
CA ALA A 89 12.92 4.49 -6.62
C ALA A 89 13.54 5.34 -5.48
N ARG A 90 14.75 4.99 -5.02
CA ARG A 90 15.45 5.69 -3.94
C ARG A 90 15.98 7.07 -4.33
N SER A 91 16.17 7.31 -5.63
CA SER A 91 16.71 8.57 -6.14
C SER A 91 15.68 9.70 -6.23
N VAL A 92 14.40 9.40 -5.98
CA VAL A 92 13.31 10.36 -6.16
C VAL A 92 13.36 11.48 -5.11
N PRO A 93 13.31 12.77 -5.53
CA PRO A 93 13.28 13.90 -4.60
C PRO A 93 12.01 13.95 -3.73
N GLU A 94 12.14 14.36 -2.46
CA GLU A 94 11.02 14.54 -1.51
C GLU A 94 9.90 15.43 -2.09
N GLU A 95 10.26 16.43 -2.87
CA GLU A 95 9.31 17.37 -3.49
C GLU A 95 8.29 16.68 -4.39
N LYS A 96 8.69 15.62 -5.11
CA LYS A 96 7.77 14.83 -5.94
C LYS A 96 6.76 14.07 -5.09
N PHE A 97 7.21 13.45 -3.99
CA PHE A 97 6.31 12.79 -3.03
C PHE A 97 5.33 13.77 -2.39
N ARG A 98 5.80 14.97 -2.01
CA ARG A 98 4.94 16.02 -1.45
C ARG A 98 3.89 16.51 -2.45
N ARG A 99 4.26 16.66 -3.73
CA ARG A 99 3.32 17.00 -4.80
C ARG A 99 2.28 15.90 -4.99
N ALA A 100 2.73 14.66 -5.16
CA ALA A 100 1.86 13.50 -5.32
C ALA A 100 0.84 13.36 -4.18
N LEU A 101 1.31 13.52 -2.94
CA LEU A 101 0.44 13.46 -1.77
C LEU A 101 -0.60 14.59 -1.78
N LYS A 102 -0.24 15.82 -2.18
CA LYS A 102 -1.19 16.94 -2.26
C LYS A 102 -2.26 16.72 -3.32
N GLU A 103 -1.86 16.23 -4.49
CA GLU A 103 -2.76 16.00 -5.63
C GLU A 103 -3.78 14.89 -5.33
N ASN A 104 -3.40 13.90 -4.51
CA ASN A 104 -4.25 12.74 -4.19
C ASN A 104 -4.87 12.83 -2.77
N LEU A 105 -4.64 13.91 -2.03
CA LEU A 105 -4.96 13.96 -0.59
C LEU A 105 -6.45 13.76 -0.31
N SER A 106 -7.33 14.31 -1.15
CA SER A 106 -8.78 14.20 -1.00
C SER A 106 -9.31 12.78 -1.22
N GLU A 107 -8.61 12.00 -2.05
CA GLU A 107 -9.00 10.63 -2.40
C GLU A 107 -8.43 9.61 -1.42
N LEU A 108 -7.43 10.00 -0.61
CA LEU A 108 -6.80 9.14 0.38
C LEU A 108 -7.34 9.42 1.78
N VAL A 109 -7.91 8.40 2.44
CA VAL A 109 -8.41 8.38 3.82
C VAL A 109 -9.73 9.14 4.02
N PHE A 110 -9.92 10.30 3.39
CA PHE A 110 -11.09 11.15 3.63
C PHE A 110 -12.40 10.47 3.23
N GLU A 111 -12.48 9.94 2.01
CA GLU A 111 -13.69 9.30 1.52
C GLU A 111 -14.01 8.03 2.30
N SER A 112 -13.03 7.13 2.44
CA SER A 112 -13.20 5.85 3.12
C SER A 112 -13.52 6.03 4.60
N CYS A 113 -12.91 7.02 5.28
CA CYS A 113 -13.27 7.34 6.66
C CYS A 113 -14.69 7.95 6.75
N GLY A 114 -15.09 8.79 5.78
CA GLY A 114 -16.45 9.31 5.68
C GLY A 114 -17.49 8.20 5.46
N ARG A 115 -17.13 7.16 4.71
CA ARG A 115 -17.95 5.97 4.46
C ARG A 115 -18.23 5.20 5.75
N ILE A 116 -17.24 5.06 6.64
CA ILE A 116 -17.44 4.47 7.99
C ILE A 116 -18.59 5.17 8.72
N PHE A 117 -18.52 6.50 8.83
CA PHE A 117 -19.55 7.27 9.54
C PHE A 117 -20.90 7.21 8.84
N SER A 118 -20.92 7.23 7.51
CA SER A 118 -22.14 7.12 6.71
C SER A 118 -22.83 5.77 6.90
N CYS A 119 -22.08 4.68 6.90
CA CYS A 119 -22.59 3.33 7.14
C CYS A 119 -23.20 3.21 8.54
N ILE A 120 -22.51 3.74 9.56
CA ILE A 120 -23.00 3.75 10.94
C ILE A 120 -24.29 4.57 11.08
N ALA A 121 -24.33 5.78 10.52
CA ALA A 121 -25.52 6.64 10.56
C ALA A 121 -26.74 5.99 9.87
N ARG A 122 -26.50 5.22 8.81
CA ARG A 122 -27.54 4.48 8.05
C ARG A 122 -27.83 3.08 8.62
N LYS A 123 -27.18 2.68 9.70
CA LYS A 123 -27.27 1.34 10.31
C LYS A 123 -26.93 0.18 9.35
N ARG A 124 -26.05 0.43 8.36
CA ARG A 124 -25.50 -0.59 7.45
C ARG A 124 -24.16 -1.08 7.97
N TYR A 125 -24.20 -1.91 9.00
CA TYR A 125 -23.00 -2.32 9.74
C TYR A 125 -22.16 -3.35 8.97
N GLU A 126 -22.76 -4.08 8.05
CA GLU A 126 -22.14 -5.03 7.14
C GLU A 126 -21.03 -4.39 6.29
N ASP A 127 -21.22 -3.14 5.87
CA ASP A 127 -20.29 -2.42 4.99
C ASP A 127 -19.16 -1.70 5.77
N VAL A 128 -19.32 -1.56 7.09
CA VAL A 128 -18.39 -0.76 7.92
C VAL A 128 -16.98 -1.33 7.88
N TYR A 129 -16.85 -2.65 7.90
CA TYR A 129 -15.53 -3.28 7.95
C TYR A 129 -14.74 -3.08 6.64
N CYS A 130 -15.40 -3.10 5.48
CA CYS A 130 -14.77 -2.79 4.20
C CYS A 130 -14.17 -1.37 4.23
N ALA A 131 -14.95 -0.40 4.68
CA ALA A 131 -14.49 0.99 4.81
C ALA A 131 -13.35 1.16 5.83
N VAL A 132 -13.31 0.35 6.89
CA VAL A 132 -12.18 0.31 7.83
C VAL A 132 -10.90 -0.18 7.14
N ILE A 133 -10.97 -1.27 6.38
CA ILE A 133 -9.81 -1.80 5.66
C ILE A 133 -9.28 -0.77 4.66
N GLU A 134 -10.16 -0.18 3.85
CA GLU A 134 -9.82 0.87 2.89
C GLU A 134 -9.12 2.06 3.58
N THR A 135 -9.71 2.58 4.66
CA THR A 135 -9.15 3.69 5.44
C THR A 135 -7.74 3.39 5.95
N LEU A 136 -7.51 2.17 6.46
CA LEU A 136 -6.20 1.79 7.01
C LEU A 136 -5.14 1.60 5.90
N LEU A 137 -5.52 1.02 4.76
CA LEU A 137 -4.63 0.84 3.62
C LEU A 137 -4.28 2.18 2.95
N GLU A 138 -5.24 3.08 2.80
CA GLU A 138 -5.02 4.43 2.32
C GLU A 138 -4.11 5.22 3.27
N MET A 139 -4.33 5.10 4.58
CA MET A 139 -3.48 5.75 5.58
C MET A 139 -2.03 5.25 5.48
N LYS A 140 -1.83 3.94 5.29
CA LYS A 140 -0.51 3.36 5.03
C LYS A 140 0.14 4.00 3.80
N THR A 141 -0.59 4.12 2.69
CA THR A 141 -0.11 4.77 1.46
C THR A 141 0.28 6.24 1.70
N VAL A 142 -0.56 7.01 2.39
CA VAL A 142 -0.25 8.40 2.75
C VAL A 142 1.03 8.48 3.57
N LEU A 143 1.20 7.62 4.55
CA LEU A 143 2.39 7.61 5.40
C LEU A 143 3.65 7.20 4.63
N CYS A 144 3.54 6.26 3.69
CA CYS A 144 4.63 5.92 2.78
C CYS A 144 5.08 7.12 1.94
N LEU A 145 4.13 7.81 1.30
CA LEU A 145 4.41 9.01 0.50
C LEU A 145 4.99 10.13 1.35
N LEU A 146 4.40 10.40 2.52
CA LEU A 146 4.87 11.44 3.43
C LEU A 146 6.32 11.20 3.92
N LYS A 147 6.72 9.93 4.03
CA LYS A 147 8.05 9.55 4.54
C LYS A 147 9.01 9.12 3.43
N CYS A 148 8.64 9.30 2.16
CA CYS A 148 9.44 8.91 1.01
C CYS A 148 9.94 7.45 1.11
N THR A 149 9.06 6.55 1.56
CA THR A 149 9.40 5.16 1.87
C THR A 149 8.27 4.23 1.42
N HIS A 150 8.53 2.93 1.48
CA HIS A 150 7.57 1.88 1.19
C HIS A 150 7.49 0.87 2.35
N VAL A 151 6.60 -0.10 2.20
CA VAL A 151 6.49 -1.30 3.04
C VAL A 151 6.70 -2.54 2.16
N ASN A 152 7.07 -3.66 2.77
CA ASN A 152 7.46 -4.87 2.05
C ASN A 152 6.37 -5.96 2.05
N HIS A 153 5.41 -5.84 2.95
CA HIS A 153 4.29 -6.76 3.10
C HIS A 153 2.95 -6.08 2.79
N ASP A 154 1.99 -6.92 2.45
CA ASP A 154 0.61 -6.51 2.18
C ASP A 154 -0.24 -6.53 3.46
N TYR A 155 -1.48 -6.04 3.33
CA TYR A 155 -2.48 -6.08 4.39
C TYR A 155 -1.98 -5.55 5.75
N PHE A 156 -2.24 -6.30 6.82
CA PHE A 156 -1.93 -5.87 8.19
C PHE A 156 -0.43 -5.86 8.48
N GLU A 157 0.35 -6.77 7.88
CA GLU A 157 1.81 -6.79 8.08
C GLU A 157 2.44 -5.51 7.51
N GLY A 158 2.01 -5.09 6.33
CA GLY A 158 2.39 -3.80 5.75
C GLY A 158 1.96 -2.61 6.62
N LEU A 159 0.79 -2.70 7.24
CA LEU A 159 0.34 -1.69 8.21
C LEU A 159 1.23 -1.67 9.46
N GLN A 160 1.69 -2.82 9.94
CA GLN A 160 2.58 -2.91 11.09
C GLN A 160 3.99 -2.38 10.80
N GLU A 161 4.48 -2.53 9.56
CA GLU A 161 5.74 -1.90 9.15
C GLU A 161 5.71 -0.37 9.28
N SER A 162 4.58 0.25 8.91
CA SER A 162 4.43 1.71 8.99
C SER A 162 4.42 2.23 10.43
N PHE A 163 4.18 1.38 11.43
CA PHE A 163 4.23 1.78 12.86
C PHE A 163 5.62 2.23 13.32
N LYS A 164 6.67 1.88 12.56
CA LYS A 164 8.05 2.26 12.84
C LYS A 164 8.46 3.58 12.16
N PHE A 165 7.60 4.16 11.33
CA PHE A 165 7.93 5.39 10.62
C PHE A 165 8.10 6.56 11.60
N ARG A 166 8.96 7.50 11.26
CA ARG A 166 9.16 8.71 12.05
C ARG A 166 7.99 9.67 11.87
N LYS A 167 7.49 10.22 12.97
CA LYS A 167 6.40 11.22 13.01
C LYS A 167 5.11 10.71 12.33
N LEU A 168 4.30 10.05 13.14
CA LEU A 168 3.03 9.41 12.80
C LEU A 168 1.84 10.20 13.37
N PRO A 169 0.59 9.94 12.94
CA PRO A 169 -0.57 10.39 13.69
C PRO A 169 -0.47 9.89 15.13
N GLU A 170 -0.84 10.73 16.08
CA GLU A 170 -0.80 10.36 17.50
C GLU A 170 -1.54 9.03 17.74
N ARG A 171 -0.90 8.14 18.52
CA ARG A 171 -1.41 6.79 18.84
C ARG A 171 -1.74 5.91 17.62
N TYR A 172 -1.20 6.21 16.44
CA TYR A 172 -1.48 5.47 15.20
C TYR A 172 -1.37 3.94 15.34
N PRO A 173 -0.28 3.35 15.87
CA PRO A 173 -0.18 1.89 15.99
C PRO A 173 -1.31 1.27 16.82
N VAL A 174 -1.71 1.95 17.90
CA VAL A 174 -2.77 1.50 18.80
C VAL A 174 -4.14 1.62 18.12
N LEU A 175 -4.44 2.76 17.50
CA LEU A 175 -5.74 3.01 16.87
C LEU A 175 -5.92 2.14 15.61
N ALA A 176 -4.89 2.01 14.78
CA ALA A 176 -4.91 1.15 13.59
C ALA A 176 -5.14 -0.32 13.97
N THR A 177 -4.43 -0.83 14.99
CA THR A 177 -4.63 -2.20 15.49
C THR A 177 -6.03 -2.41 16.05
N ARG A 178 -6.56 -1.43 16.80
CA ARG A 178 -7.92 -1.51 17.35
C ARG A 178 -8.98 -1.49 16.26
N LEU A 179 -8.83 -0.64 15.25
CA LEU A 179 -9.73 -0.60 14.09
C LEU A 179 -9.72 -1.92 13.32
N TRP A 180 -8.54 -2.46 13.03
CA TRP A 180 -8.39 -3.73 12.30
C TRP A 180 -9.12 -4.90 12.99
N ARG A 181 -9.11 -4.92 14.32
CA ARG A 181 -9.66 -6.01 15.14
C ARG A 181 -11.11 -5.78 15.57
N SER A 182 -11.58 -4.54 15.61
CA SER A 182 -12.90 -4.21 16.14
C SER A 182 -14.01 -4.76 15.24
N ARG A 183 -15.07 -5.26 15.88
CA ARG A 183 -16.32 -5.68 15.24
C ARG A 183 -17.52 -4.86 15.71
N SER A 184 -17.32 -4.00 16.70
CA SER A 184 -18.36 -3.12 17.24
C SER A 184 -18.42 -1.83 16.41
N PRO A 185 -19.57 -1.52 15.77
CA PRO A 185 -19.72 -0.28 15.01
C PRO A 185 -19.46 0.97 15.83
N PHE A 186 -19.78 0.96 17.13
CA PHE A 186 -19.54 2.08 18.04
C PHE A 186 -18.06 2.28 18.33
N ASP A 187 -17.33 1.20 18.59
CA ASP A 187 -15.88 1.26 18.82
C ASP A 187 -15.16 1.70 17.54
N ILE A 188 -15.59 1.18 16.39
CA ILE A 188 -15.08 1.61 15.09
C ILE A 188 -15.29 3.12 14.91
N ALA A 189 -16.50 3.63 15.17
CA ALA A 189 -16.79 5.06 15.08
C ALA A 189 -15.81 5.90 15.93
N ASN A 190 -15.58 5.47 17.17
CA ASN A 190 -14.75 6.20 18.13
C ASN A 190 -13.27 6.15 17.72
N TYR A 191 -12.75 4.98 17.38
CA TYR A 191 -11.37 4.84 16.94
C TYR A 191 -11.10 5.54 15.61
N SER A 192 -12.04 5.50 14.66
CA SER A 192 -11.94 6.22 13.38
C SER A 192 -11.93 7.74 13.61
N ARG A 193 -12.78 8.25 14.50
CA ARG A 193 -12.80 9.68 14.83
C ARG A 193 -11.48 10.14 15.44
N ASP A 194 -10.95 9.39 16.41
CA ASP A 194 -9.67 9.70 17.04
C ASP A 194 -8.52 9.63 16.04
N LEU A 195 -8.46 8.57 15.24
CA LEU A 195 -7.41 8.39 14.23
C LEU A 195 -7.46 9.51 13.18
N PHE A 196 -8.65 9.83 12.68
CA PHE A 196 -8.83 10.86 11.67
C PHE A 196 -8.47 12.25 12.20
N ARG A 197 -8.86 12.59 13.44
CA ARG A 197 -8.42 13.84 14.08
C ARG A 197 -6.89 13.91 14.17
N ASN A 198 -6.25 12.84 14.58
CA ASN A 198 -4.79 12.80 14.74
C ASN A 198 -4.07 12.86 13.39
N TYR A 199 -4.66 12.26 12.35
CA TYR A 199 -4.22 12.40 10.97
C TYR A 199 -4.30 13.84 10.47
N LEU A 200 -5.43 14.53 10.70
CA LEU A 200 -5.56 15.94 10.35
C LEU A 200 -4.54 16.83 11.08
N SER A 201 -4.19 16.51 12.33
CA SER A 201 -3.11 17.21 13.05
C SER A 201 -1.78 17.05 12.33
N LEU A 202 -1.41 15.81 11.99
CA LEU A 202 -0.19 15.51 11.25
C LEU A 202 -0.13 16.27 9.92
N LEU A 203 -1.22 16.26 9.14
CA LEU A 203 -1.26 16.96 7.85
C LEU A 203 -1.07 18.48 7.99
N ARG A 204 -1.63 19.09 9.03
CA ARG A 204 -1.43 20.53 9.31
C ARG A 204 0.01 20.82 9.73
N GLU A 205 0.60 19.98 10.57
CA GLU A 205 2.01 20.09 10.97
C GLU A 205 2.96 19.95 9.77
N GLU A 206 2.61 19.10 8.81
CA GLU A 206 3.35 18.90 7.56
C GLU A 206 3.04 19.94 6.48
N ARG A 207 2.18 20.93 6.79
CA ARG A 207 1.72 22.00 5.88
C ARG A 207 1.08 21.48 4.59
N LEU A 208 0.36 20.36 4.70
CA LEU A 208 -0.41 19.73 3.63
C LEU A 208 -1.88 20.16 3.62
N LEU A 209 -2.39 20.58 4.78
CA LEU A 209 -3.70 21.23 4.92
C LEU A 209 -3.51 22.66 5.42
N GLN A 210 -4.28 23.59 4.84
CA GLN A 210 -4.38 24.95 5.36
C GLN A 210 -5.19 24.94 6.67
N LYS A 211 -4.94 25.93 7.53
CA LYS A 211 -5.62 26.08 8.83
C LYS A 211 -7.09 26.44 8.67
#